data_AF-A0A1F2SAD3-F1
#
_entry.id   AF-A0A1F2SAD3-F1
#
_cell.length_a   1.000
_cell.length_b   1.000
_cell.length_c   1.000
_cell.angle_alpha   90.00
_cell.angle_beta   90.00
_cell.angle_gamma   90.00
#
_symmetry.space_group_name_H-M   'P 1'
#
loop_
_entity.id
_entity.type
_entity.pdbx_description
1 polymer ?
#
loop_
_entity_poly.entity_id
_entity_poly.type
_entity_poly.pdbx_seq_one_letter_code
_entity_poly.pdbx_strand_id
1 'polypeptide(L)'
;MLVVAVPMIVLMPWIVRLLGVPDAVAGAWMGGTLDTTPSVVAASALVSDATMKIGTIVKFSQNVLIGVAALVLSIWWAMRHGDGRDRAPGASVIWQRFPKFVLGFLAASLVFSFLLGPELVARTKDAVGSVRTIWFALAFVSIGLETRLGNLVGLDGGRPLGAFLLAQAFNVAWTLLLAWLIFGGVLFSPPVL
;
A
#
# COMPACT_ATOMS: atom_id res chain seq x y z
N MET A 1 -8.01 14.20 0.04
CA MET A 1 -7.53 12.80 -0.07
C MET A 1 -7.54 12.07 1.28
N LEU A 2 -6.85 12.57 2.32
CA LEU A 2 -6.70 11.86 3.61
C LEU A 2 -8.02 11.44 4.29
N VAL A 3 -9.08 12.25 4.17
CA VAL A 3 -10.34 12.03 4.92
C VAL A 3 -11.17 10.86 4.43
N VAL A 4 -11.00 10.44 3.18
CA VAL A 4 -11.65 9.24 2.63
C VAL A 4 -10.74 8.01 2.74
N ALA A 5 -9.42 8.22 2.67
CA ALA A 5 -8.44 7.15 2.80
C ALA A 5 -8.43 6.52 4.20
N VAL A 6 -8.62 7.31 5.27
CA VAL A 6 -8.59 6.82 6.66
C VAL A 6 -9.76 5.88 6.98
N PRO A 7 -11.03 6.20 6.65
CA PRO A 7 -12.14 5.24 6.78
C PRO A 7 -11.90 3.94 5.99
N MET A 8 -11.30 4.03 4.80
CA MET A 8 -11.05 2.88 3.93
C MET A 8 -10.10 1.84 4.55
N ILE A 9 -9.14 2.27 5.38
CA ILE A 9 -8.24 1.38 6.12
C ILE A 9 -9.00 0.48 7.09
N VAL A 10 -10.15 0.94 7.59
CA VAL A 10 -11.00 0.20 8.52
C VAL A 10 -12.15 -0.51 7.80
N LEU A 11 -12.74 0.13 6.79
CA LEU A 11 -13.85 -0.40 6.00
C LEU A 11 -13.45 -1.60 5.15
N MET A 12 -12.30 -1.57 4.47
CA MET A 12 -11.88 -2.69 3.62
C MET A 12 -11.67 -4.00 4.40
N PRO A 13 -10.91 -4.03 5.52
CA PRO A 13 -10.79 -5.24 6.33
C PRO A 13 -12.13 -5.76 6.85
N TRP A 14 -13.04 -4.85 7.19
CA TRP A 14 -14.38 -5.21 7.65
C TRP A 14 -15.22 -5.85 6.54
N ILE A 15 -15.20 -5.28 5.33
CA ILE A 15 -15.87 -5.84 4.14
C ILE A 15 -15.29 -7.21 3.78
N VAL A 16 -13.96 -7.36 3.80
CA VAL A 16 -13.28 -8.65 3.55
C VAL A 16 -13.77 -9.72 4.53
N ARG A 17 -13.83 -9.39 5.82
CA ARG A 17 -14.28 -10.31 6.88
C ARG A 17 -15.76 -10.67 6.73
N LEU A 18 -16.62 -9.73 6.34
CA LEU A 18 -18.05 -9.95 6.13
C LEU A 18 -18.33 -10.84 4.91
N LEU A 19 -17.62 -10.60 3.80
CA LEU A 19 -17.83 -11.30 2.53
C LEU A 19 -17.03 -12.61 2.44
N GLY A 20 -16.19 -12.93 3.44
CA GLY A 20 -15.35 -14.12 3.44
C GLY A 20 -14.36 -14.17 2.27
N VAL A 21 -13.84 -13.00 1.86
CA VAL A 21 -12.93 -12.92 0.71
C VAL A 21 -11.63 -13.66 1.02
N PRO A 22 -11.13 -14.55 0.12
CA PRO A 22 -9.89 -15.28 0.34
C PRO A 22 -8.69 -14.34 0.58
N ASP A 23 -7.79 -14.72 1.47
CA ASP A 23 -6.61 -13.92 1.88
C ASP A 23 -5.77 -13.40 0.70
N ALA A 24 -5.62 -14.21 -0.36
CA ALA A 24 -4.91 -13.82 -1.58
C ALA A 24 -5.58 -12.65 -2.30
N VAL A 25 -6.90 -12.74 -2.47
CA VAL A 25 -7.70 -11.70 -3.12
C VAL A 25 -7.78 -10.47 -2.22
N ALA A 26 -7.99 -10.65 -0.92
CA ALA A 26 -8.04 -9.57 0.05
C ALA A 26 -6.71 -8.77 0.08
N GLY A 27 -5.59 -9.47 0.05
CA GLY A 27 -4.26 -8.86 0.06
C GLY A 27 -4.01 -8.07 -1.23
N ALA A 28 -4.28 -8.69 -2.38
CA ALA A 28 -4.13 -8.03 -3.67
C ALA A 28 -5.05 -6.81 -3.82
N TRP A 29 -6.28 -6.91 -3.32
CA TRP A 29 -7.25 -5.83 -3.34
C TRP A 29 -6.81 -4.65 -2.47
N MET A 30 -6.45 -4.90 -1.21
CA MET A 30 -5.99 -3.84 -0.30
C MET A 30 -4.68 -3.22 -0.79
N GLY A 31 -3.73 -4.04 -1.25
CA GLY A 31 -2.46 -3.59 -1.82
C GLY A 31 -2.62 -2.77 -3.10
N GLY A 32 -3.63 -3.09 -3.92
CA GLY A 32 -3.92 -2.38 -5.16
C GLY A 32 -4.73 -1.09 -4.98
N THR A 33 -5.49 -0.98 -3.90
CA THR A 33 -6.48 0.10 -3.70
C THR A 33 -6.03 1.19 -2.75
N LEU A 34 -5.30 0.83 -1.69
CA LEU A 34 -4.88 1.79 -0.68
C LEU A 34 -3.64 2.55 -1.16
N ASP A 35 -3.70 3.89 -1.09
CA ASP A 35 -2.70 4.75 -1.73
C ASP A 35 -1.33 4.73 -1.03
N THR A 36 -1.29 4.45 0.27
CA THR A 36 -0.03 4.50 1.05
C THR A 36 0.40 3.13 1.56
N THR A 37 1.71 2.83 1.51
CA THR A 37 2.22 1.54 1.99
C THR A 37 1.91 1.26 3.46
N PRO A 38 2.03 2.22 4.40
CA PRO A 38 1.65 1.99 5.80
C PRO A 38 0.17 1.62 5.95
N SER A 39 -0.71 2.27 5.17
CA SER A 39 -2.14 1.98 5.19
C SER A 39 -2.46 0.57 4.69
N VAL A 40 -1.77 0.09 3.64
CA VAL A 40 -1.90 -1.27 3.13
C VAL A 40 -1.48 -2.29 4.18
N VAL A 41 -0.30 -2.11 4.77
CA VAL A 41 0.27 -3.03 5.76
C VAL A 41 -0.67 -3.12 6.97
N ALA A 42 -1.14 -1.98 7.46
CA ALA A 42 -2.04 -1.92 8.60
C ALA A 42 -3.40 -2.58 8.31
N ALA A 43 -4.09 -2.19 7.23
CA ALA A 43 -5.38 -2.76 6.86
C ALA A 43 -5.29 -4.27 6.62
N SER A 44 -4.24 -4.71 5.92
CA SER A 44 -4.05 -6.12 5.59
C SER A 44 -3.68 -6.96 6.82
N ALA A 45 -2.92 -6.40 7.76
CA ALA A 45 -2.62 -7.03 9.04
C ALA A 45 -3.86 -7.21 9.94
N LEU A 46 -4.89 -6.37 9.76
CA LEU A 46 -6.18 -6.55 10.42
C LEU A 46 -7.00 -7.71 9.85
N VAL A 47 -6.64 -8.27 8.70
CA VAL A 47 -7.31 -9.46 8.13
C VAL A 47 -6.55 -10.73 8.52
N SER A 48 -5.33 -10.89 8.04
CA SER A 48 -4.47 -12.04 8.34
C SER A 48 -3.00 -11.77 7.99
N ASP A 49 -2.09 -12.59 8.52
CA ASP A 49 -0.66 -12.53 8.16
C ASP A 49 -0.41 -12.77 6.66
N ALA A 50 -1.16 -13.69 6.05
CA ALA A 50 -1.06 -14.00 4.63
C ALA A 50 -1.53 -12.81 3.77
N THR A 51 -2.67 -12.23 4.13
CA THR A 51 -3.22 -11.02 3.51
C THR A 51 -2.22 -9.86 3.58
N MET A 52 -1.58 -9.66 4.74
CA MET A 52 -0.55 -8.64 4.93
C MET A 52 0.66 -8.84 4.01
N LYS A 53 1.19 -10.06 3.91
CA LYS A 53 2.32 -10.36 3.01
C LYS A 53 1.98 -10.00 1.57
N ILE A 54 0.84 -10.47 1.08
CA ILE A 54 0.42 -10.27 -0.31
C ILE A 54 0.15 -8.80 -0.60
N GLY A 55 -0.60 -8.12 0.27
CA GLY A 55 -0.88 -6.68 0.08
C GLY A 55 0.39 -5.84 0.06
N THR A 56 1.34 -6.16 0.94
CA THR A 56 2.65 -5.51 0.97
C THR A 56 3.42 -5.72 -0.33
N ILE A 57 3.46 -6.96 -0.84
CA ILE A 57 4.12 -7.31 -2.11
C ILE A 57 3.48 -6.57 -3.30
N VAL A 58 2.15 -6.58 -3.40
CA VAL A 58 1.42 -5.90 -4.49
C VAL A 58 1.70 -4.41 -4.45
N LYS A 59 1.65 -3.78 -3.26
CA LYS A 59 1.91 -2.35 -3.12
C LYS A 59 3.35 -1.98 -3.45
N PHE A 60 4.32 -2.79 -3.01
CA PHE A 60 5.71 -2.56 -3.37
C PHE A 60 5.96 -2.72 -4.86
N SER A 61 5.35 -3.72 -5.49
CA SER A 61 5.42 -3.93 -6.94
C SER A 61 4.92 -2.70 -7.69
N GLN A 62 3.77 -2.13 -7.27
CA GLN A 62 3.27 -0.86 -7.82
C GLN A 62 4.28 0.28 -7.63
N ASN A 63 4.80 0.47 -6.42
CA ASN A 63 5.76 1.55 -6.14
C ASN A 63 7.03 1.43 -6.99
N VAL A 64 7.52 0.20 -7.20
CA VAL A 64 8.68 -0.07 -8.06
C VAL A 64 8.34 0.20 -9.53
N LEU A 65 7.20 -0.27 -10.03
CA LEU A 65 6.76 -0.05 -11.41
C LEU A 65 6.60 1.44 -11.73
N ILE A 66 6.05 2.24 -10.81
CA ILE A 66 5.96 3.70 -10.96
C ILE A 66 7.38 4.31 -11.04
N GLY A 67 8.32 3.86 -10.21
CA GLY A 67 9.71 4.30 -10.25
C GLY A 67 10.39 3.97 -11.59
N VAL A 68 10.19 2.75 -12.10
CA VAL A 68 10.71 2.32 -13.41
C VAL A 68 10.09 3.11 -14.55
N ALA A 69 8.76 3.29 -14.54
CA ALA A 69 8.06 4.08 -15.56
C ALA A 69 8.56 5.53 -15.60
N ALA A 70 8.75 6.16 -14.44
CA ALA A 70 9.30 7.51 -14.35
C ALA A 70 10.73 7.60 -14.94
N LEU A 71 11.57 6.60 -14.68
CA LEU A 71 12.91 6.51 -15.27
C LEU A 71 12.86 6.40 -16.80
N VAL A 72 12.00 5.51 -17.32
CA VAL A 72 11.82 5.31 -18.77
C VAL A 72 11.31 6.60 -19.43
N LEU A 73 10.28 7.24 -18.88
CA LEU A 73 9.78 8.51 -19.40
C LEU A 73 10.86 9.59 -19.41
N SER A 74 11.68 9.66 -18.36
CA SER A 74 12.71 10.68 -18.28
C SER A 74 13.86 10.47 -19.25
N ILE A 75 14.26 9.21 -19.49
CA ILE A 75 15.25 8.88 -20.53
C ILE A 75 14.67 9.19 -21.91
N TRP A 76 13.42 8.81 -22.16
CA TRP A 76 12.73 9.10 -23.42
C TRP A 76 12.63 10.59 -23.70
N TRP A 77 12.29 11.40 -22.69
CA TRP A 77 12.20 12.85 -22.84
C TRP A 77 13.58 13.49 -23.10
N ALA A 78 14.62 13.06 -22.37
CA ALA A 78 16.00 13.52 -22.58
C ALA A 78 16.55 13.16 -23.98
N MET A 79 16.19 12.00 -24.52
CA MET A 79 16.56 11.61 -25.89
C MET A 79 15.80 12.40 -26.97
N ARG A 80 14.55 12.81 -26.69
CA ARG A 80 13.67 13.46 -27.68
C ARG A 80 13.80 14.99 -27.73
N HIS A 81 14.14 15.66 -26.62
CA HIS A 81 14.24 17.12 -26.51
C HIS A 81 15.68 17.58 -26.26
N GLY A 82 16.66 16.93 -26.90
CA GLY A 82 18.09 17.14 -26.68
C GLY A 82 18.62 18.53 -27.07
N ASP A 83 18.27 19.57 -26.33
CA ASP A 83 18.97 20.86 -26.27
C ASP A 83 19.90 20.87 -25.04
N GLY A 84 20.87 19.95 -25.01
CA GLY A 84 22.14 20.03 -24.23
C GLY A 84 22.12 20.35 -22.72
N ARG A 85 20.96 20.53 -22.08
CA ARG A 85 20.82 21.04 -20.71
C ARG A 85 19.96 20.16 -19.79
N ASP A 86 19.15 19.27 -20.36
CA ASP A 86 18.37 18.31 -19.57
C ASP A 86 19.18 17.03 -19.32
N ARG A 87 20.01 17.10 -18.27
CA ARG A 87 20.69 15.92 -17.72
C ARG A 87 19.63 14.88 -17.36
N ALA A 88 19.80 13.66 -17.85
CA ALA A 88 19.07 12.49 -17.36
C ALA A 88 18.99 12.55 -15.82
N PRO A 89 17.85 12.23 -15.21
CA PRO A 89 17.68 12.30 -13.76
C PRO A 89 18.78 11.45 -13.15
N GLY A 90 19.75 12.11 -12.51
CA GLY A 90 20.92 11.43 -11.96
C GLY A 90 20.47 10.39 -10.93
N ALA A 91 21.35 9.45 -10.59
CA ALA A 91 21.12 8.48 -9.51
C ALA A 91 20.62 9.14 -8.20
N SER A 92 20.96 10.41 -7.98
CA SER A 92 20.43 11.26 -6.90
C SER A 92 18.90 11.43 -6.93
N VAL A 93 18.27 11.62 -8.10
CA VAL A 93 16.80 11.76 -8.21
C VAL A 93 16.11 10.44 -7.89
N ILE A 94 16.66 9.32 -8.39
CA ILE A 94 16.15 7.98 -8.07
C ILE A 94 16.27 7.74 -6.57
N TRP A 95 17.41 8.06 -5.96
CA TRP A 95 17.63 7.93 -4.52
C TRP A 95 16.69 8.81 -3.67
N GLN A 96 16.36 10.01 -4.15
CA GLN A 96 15.39 10.90 -3.48
C GLN A 96 13.96 10.38 -3.57
N ARG A 97 13.57 9.78 -4.70
CA ARG A 97 12.24 9.20 -4.93
C ARG A 97 12.09 7.81 -4.33
N PHE A 98 13.19 7.09 -4.11
CA PHE A 98 13.16 5.74 -3.57
C PHE A 98 12.60 5.75 -2.15
N PRO A 99 11.59 4.91 -1.85
CA PRO A 99 11.03 4.82 -0.51
C PRO A 99 12.06 4.29 0.49
N LYS A 100 12.70 5.19 1.24
CA LYS A 100 13.79 4.86 2.17
C LYS A 100 13.40 3.86 3.26
N PHE A 101 12.10 3.74 3.59
CA PHE A 101 11.61 2.74 4.54
C PHE A 101 11.83 1.29 4.05
N VAL A 102 11.98 1.07 2.74
CA VAL A 102 12.34 -0.24 2.17
C VAL A 102 13.70 -0.71 2.64
N LEU A 103 14.66 0.20 2.85
CA LEU A 103 15.99 -0.15 3.36
C LEU A 103 15.90 -0.71 4.79
N GLY A 104 15.06 -0.12 5.63
CA GLY A 104 14.78 -0.62 6.97
C GLY A 104 14.10 -1.99 6.95
N PHE A 105 13.11 -2.19 6.07
CA PHE A 105 12.48 -3.49 5.86
C PHE A 105 13.49 -4.55 5.39
N LEU A 106 14.37 -4.20 4.46
CA LEU A 106 15.40 -5.10 3.93
C LEU A 106 16.42 -5.48 5.01
N ALA A 107 16.91 -4.50 5.78
CA ALA A 107 17.83 -4.74 6.89
C ALA A 107 17.18 -5.65 7.95
N ALA A 108 15.94 -5.37 8.35
CA ALA A 108 15.20 -6.22 9.27
C ALA A 108 15.02 -7.64 8.70
N SER A 109 14.66 -7.76 7.42
CA SER A 109 14.52 -9.07 6.76
C SER A 109 15.84 -9.85 6.81
N LEU A 110 16.98 -9.22 6.51
CA LEU A 110 18.28 -9.89 6.56
C LEU A 110 18.64 -10.36 7.98
N VAL A 111 18.37 -9.51 8.99
CA VAL A 111 18.60 -9.89 10.40
C VAL A 111 17.73 -11.08 10.80
N PHE A 112 16.43 -11.03 10.51
CA PHE A 112 15.51 -12.12 10.85
C PHE A 112 15.73 -13.39 10.01
N SER A 113 16.28 -13.27 8.79
CA SER A 113 16.53 -14.41 7.92
C SER A 113 17.88 -15.10 8.16
N PHE A 114 18.94 -14.37 8.52
CA PHE A 114 20.30 -14.91 8.60
C PHE A 114 20.93 -14.86 9.99
N LEU A 115 20.56 -13.89 10.84
CA LEU A 115 21.18 -13.70 12.15
C LEU A 115 20.37 -14.33 13.29
N LEU A 116 19.07 -14.56 13.12
CA LEU A 116 18.20 -15.11 14.16
C LEU A 116 17.82 -16.56 13.85
N GLY A 117 17.96 -17.43 14.86
CA GLY A 117 17.51 -18.82 14.76
C GLY A 117 15.98 -18.94 14.68
N PRO A 118 15.43 -19.97 14.00
CA PRO A 118 13.99 -20.13 13.80
C PRO A 118 13.17 -20.12 15.10
N GLU A 119 13.73 -20.69 16.17
CA GLU A 119 13.08 -20.73 17.49
C GLU A 119 12.92 -19.32 18.10
N LEU A 120 13.95 -18.48 17.97
CA LEU A 120 13.92 -17.12 18.49
C LEU A 120 12.94 -16.25 17.69
N VAL A 121 12.88 -16.44 16.37
CA VAL A 121 11.91 -15.77 15.49
C VAL A 121 10.48 -16.16 15.88
N ALA A 122 10.22 -17.45 16.11
CA ALA A 122 8.90 -17.92 16.54
C ALA A 122 8.48 -17.31 17.88
N ARG A 123 9.38 -17.24 18.86
CA ARG A 123 9.11 -16.64 20.18
C ARG A 123 8.89 -15.12 20.13
N THR A 124 9.51 -14.41 19.19
CA THR A 124 9.40 -12.94 19.08
C THR A 124 8.28 -12.47 18.18
N LYS A 125 7.73 -13.33 17.31
CA LYS A 125 6.69 -12.99 16.34
C LYS A 125 5.49 -12.27 16.98
N ASP A 126 4.93 -12.84 18.05
CA ASP A 126 3.72 -12.31 18.68
C ASP A 126 3.97 -10.98 19.42
N ALA A 127 5.14 -10.85 20.05
CA ALA A 127 5.56 -9.61 20.70
C ALA A 127 5.72 -8.48 19.67
N VAL A 128 6.41 -8.74 18.56
CA VAL A 128 6.57 -7.78 17.46
C VAL A 128 5.22 -7.43 16.83
N GLY A 129 4.35 -8.43 16.63
CA GLY A 129 2.99 -8.24 16.14
C GLY A 129 2.16 -7.33 17.04
N SER A 130 2.27 -7.50 18.37
CA SER A 130 1.55 -6.69 19.36
C SER A 130 2.03 -5.23 19.36
N VAL A 131 3.35 -5.01 19.36
CA VAL A 131 3.94 -3.66 19.27
C VAL A 131 3.49 -2.96 17.99
N ARG A 132 3.52 -3.67 16.85
CA ARG A 132 3.02 -3.16 15.56
C ARG A 132 1.56 -2.69 15.67
N THR A 133 0.69 -3.49 16.28
CA THR A 133 -0.72 -3.14 16.47
C THR A 133 -0.89 -1.88 17.30
N ILE A 134 -0.15 -1.74 18.41
CA ILE A 134 -0.20 -0.54 19.27
C ILE A 134 0.27 0.69 18.48
N TRP A 135 1.36 0.58 17.74
CA TRP A 135 1.90 1.68 16.95
C TRP A 135 0.94 2.12 15.83
N PHE A 136 0.29 1.16 15.15
CA PHE A 136 -0.75 1.50 14.17
C PHE A 136 -1.98 2.14 14.82
N ALA A 137 -2.42 1.64 15.97
CA ALA A 137 -3.53 2.24 16.70
C ALA A 137 -3.23 3.70 17.08
N LEU A 138 -2.04 3.96 17.64
CA LEU A 138 -1.60 5.33 17.95
C LEU A 138 -1.55 6.22 16.70
N ALA A 139 -0.96 5.73 15.61
CA ALA A 139 -0.90 6.49 14.36
C ALA A 139 -2.28 6.85 13.82
N PHE A 140 -3.24 5.91 13.83
CA PHE A 140 -4.60 6.20 13.36
C PHE A 140 -5.39 7.11 14.27
N VAL A 141 -5.22 6.99 15.59
CA VAL A 141 -5.82 7.93 16.55
C VAL A 141 -5.28 9.35 16.31
N SER A 142 -3.96 9.51 16.17
CA SER A 142 -3.35 10.81 15.88
C SER A 142 -3.84 11.40 14.55
N ILE A 143 -3.88 10.60 13.47
CA ILE A 143 -4.41 11.03 12.17
C ILE A 143 -5.88 11.44 12.29
N GLY A 144 -6.69 10.68 13.03
CA GLY A 144 -8.10 10.98 13.26
C GLY A 144 -8.30 12.30 14.01
N LEU A 145 -7.50 12.55 15.05
CA LEU A 145 -7.56 13.78 15.84
C LEU A 145 -7.10 15.02 15.06
N GLU A 146 -6.13 14.88 14.16
CA GLU A 146 -5.65 15.98 13.32
C GLU A 146 -6.60 16.30 12.14
N THR A 147 -7.45 15.35 11.77
CA THR A 147 -8.37 15.51 10.64
C THR A 147 -9.53 16.47 10.98
N ARG A 148 -9.44 17.72 10.52
CA ARG A 148 -10.52 18.71 10.64
C ARG A 148 -11.64 18.47 9.62
N LEU A 149 -12.60 17.60 9.96
CA LEU A 149 -13.76 17.25 9.11
C LEU A 149 -14.55 18.48 8.63
N GLY A 150 -14.69 19.53 9.46
CA GLY A 150 -15.43 20.75 9.12
C GLY A 150 -14.84 21.55 7.95
N ASN A 151 -13.52 21.53 7.76
CA ASN A 151 -12.87 22.25 6.65
C ASN A 151 -13.03 21.52 5.30
N LEU A 152 -13.33 20.21 5.31
CA LEU A 152 -13.52 19.44 4.07
C LEU A 152 -14.92 19.55 3.49
N VAL A 153 -15.93 19.73 4.34
CA VAL A 153 -17.32 19.92 3.88
C VAL A 153 -17.53 21.36 3.39
N GLY A 154 -16.73 22.32 3.89
CA GLY A 154 -16.79 23.74 3.51
C GLY A 154 -16.00 24.16 2.26
N LEU A 155 -15.18 23.28 1.67
CA LEU A 155 -14.45 23.56 0.42
C LEU A 155 -15.37 23.35 -0.80
N ASP A 156 -15.69 24.44 -1.51
CA ASP A 156 -16.36 24.46 -2.82
C ASP A 156 -17.66 23.65 -2.93
N GLY A 157 -18.51 23.68 -1.89
CA GLY A 157 -19.86 23.10 -1.93
C GLY A 157 -19.91 21.59 -2.16
N GLY A 158 -18.85 20.85 -1.80
CA GLY A 158 -18.84 19.38 -1.83
C GLY A 158 -18.74 18.75 -3.23
N ARG A 159 -18.73 19.53 -4.31
CA ARG A 159 -18.55 19.03 -5.69
C ARG A 159 -17.23 18.26 -5.89
N PRO A 160 -16.06 18.75 -5.40
CA PRO A 160 -14.82 18.00 -5.51
C PRO A 160 -14.85 16.70 -4.69
N LEU A 161 -15.54 16.70 -3.55
CA LEU A 161 -15.68 15.53 -2.69
C LEU A 161 -16.52 14.44 -3.36
N GLY A 162 -17.64 14.81 -3.99
CA GLY A 162 -18.51 13.88 -4.71
C GLY A 162 -17.81 13.19 -5.89
N ALA A 163 -17.09 13.95 -6.72
CA ALA A 163 -16.31 13.40 -7.82
C ALA A 163 -15.20 12.45 -7.32
N PHE A 164 -14.54 12.81 -6.23
CA PHE A 164 -13.52 11.97 -5.60
C PHE A 164 -14.11 10.67 -5.04
N LEU A 165 -15.25 10.74 -4.35
CA LEU A 165 -15.93 9.56 -3.81
C LEU A 165 -16.38 8.61 -4.92
N LEU A 166 -16.90 9.14 -6.03
CA LEU A 166 -17.28 8.35 -7.19
C LEU A 166 -16.07 7.66 -7.82
N ALA A 167 -14.98 8.42 -8.08
CA ALA A 167 -13.74 7.87 -8.63
C ALA A 167 -13.13 6.81 -7.70
N GLN A 168 -13.17 7.05 -6.38
CA GLN A 168 -12.68 6.10 -5.39
C GLN A 168 -13.54 4.84 -5.34
N ALA A 169 -14.87 4.97 -5.34
CA ALA A 169 -15.79 3.83 -5.34
C ALA A 169 -15.60 2.98 -6.61
N PHE A 170 -15.47 3.62 -7.77
CA PHE A 170 -15.14 2.94 -9.01
C PHE A 170 -13.79 2.23 -8.91
N ASN A 171 -12.75 2.90 -8.42
CA ASN A 171 -11.42 2.31 -8.23
C ASN A 171 -11.48 1.07 -7.32
N VAL A 172 -12.16 1.17 -6.18
CA VAL A 172 -12.35 0.08 -5.21
C VAL A 172 -13.04 -1.12 -5.84
N ALA A 173 -14.10 -0.90 -6.63
CA ALA A 173 -14.81 -1.97 -7.33
C ALA A 173 -13.95 -2.59 -8.44
N TRP A 174 -13.25 -1.74 -9.20
CA TRP A 174 -12.39 -2.16 -10.31
C TRP A 174 -11.20 -2.99 -9.83
N THR A 175 -10.50 -2.55 -8.78
CA THR A 175 -9.38 -3.27 -8.19
C THR A 175 -9.84 -4.57 -7.52
N LEU A 176 -11.04 -4.61 -6.94
CA LEU A 176 -11.61 -5.86 -6.40
C LEU A 176 -11.82 -6.88 -7.50
N LEU A 177 -12.42 -6.45 -8.63
CA LEU A 177 -12.64 -7.30 -9.79
C LEU A 177 -11.32 -7.86 -10.33
N LEU A 178 -10.31 -7.00 -10.50
CA LEU A 178 -8.98 -7.44 -10.93
C LEU A 178 -8.32 -8.40 -9.93
N ALA A 179 -8.41 -8.12 -8.63
CA ALA A 179 -7.88 -8.99 -7.59
C ALA A 179 -8.55 -10.37 -7.63
N TRP A 180 -9.87 -10.42 -7.81
CA TRP A 180 -10.62 -11.67 -7.94
C TRP A 180 -10.24 -12.45 -9.21
N LEU A 181 -10.10 -11.75 -10.33
CA LEU A 181 -9.75 -12.34 -11.62
C LEU A 181 -8.35 -12.97 -11.59
N ILE A 182 -7.38 -12.29 -10.97
CA ILE A 182 -5.96 -12.69 -10.97
C ILE A 182 -5.63 -13.65 -9.82
N PHE A 183 -6.13 -13.39 -8.61
CA PHE A 183 -5.75 -14.13 -7.39
C PHE A 183 -6.84 -15.09 -6.88
N GLY A 184 -8.06 -15.01 -7.42
CA GLY A 184 -9.19 -15.85 -7.02
C GLY A 184 -9.26 -17.22 -7.72
N GLY A 185 -8.29 -17.57 -8.57
CA GLY A 185 -8.28 -18.85 -9.28
C GLY A 185 -8.94 -18.84 -10.67
N VAL A 186 -9.37 -17.69 -11.17
CA VAL A 186 -10.10 -17.58 -12.46
C VAL A 186 -9.14 -17.53 -13.65
N LEU A 187 -8.10 -16.67 -13.62
CA LEU A 187 -7.07 -16.60 -14.66
C LEU A 187 -5.79 -17.36 -14.30
N PHE A 188 -5.42 -17.38 -13.03
CA PHE A 188 -4.20 -18.02 -12.53
C PHE A 188 -4.55 -18.83 -11.29
N SER A 189 -3.87 -19.96 -11.10
CA SER A 189 -4.02 -20.76 -9.88
C SER A 189 -3.75 -19.89 -8.66
N PRO A 190 -4.57 -19.98 -7.59
CA PRO A 190 -4.39 -19.16 -6.41
C PRO A 190 -2.99 -19.41 -5.82
N PRO A 191 -2.30 -18.37 -5.35
CA PRO A 191 -0.98 -18.52 -4.76
C PRO A 191 -1.07 -19.46 -3.56
N VAL A 192 -0.11 -20.37 -3.43
CA VAL A 192 0.01 -21.26 -2.28
C VAL A 192 0.42 -20.39 -1.09
N LEU A 193 -0.46 -20.28 -0.08
CA LEU A 193 -0.32 -19.41 1.09
C LEU A 193 0.39 -20.09 2.25
#